data_AF-A0A2G1QSN3-F1
#
_entry.id   AF-A0A2G1QSN3-F1
#
_cell.length_a   1.000
_cell.length_b   1.000
_cell.length_c   1.000
_cell.angle_alpha   90.00
_cell.angle_beta   90.00
_cell.angle_gamma   90.00
#
_symmetry.space_group_name_H-M   'P 1'
#
loop_
_entity.id
_entity.type
_entity.pdbx_description
1 polymer ?
#
loop_
_entity_poly.entity_id
_entity_poly.type
_entity_poly.pdbx_seq_one_letter_code
_entity_poly.pdbx_strand_id
1 'polypeptide(L)'
;MVKVTYISTTGEKTTVEGKAGDSVMQTAVDHGIDGIVGECGGSMACATCHVFVDEAFLAATGEKSDSEEAMLEGAASDVRPNSRLSCQIRLSDALDGLVVQVAEEQM
;
A
#
# COMPACT_ATOMS: atom_id res chain seq x y z
N MET A 1 12.73 -13.13 1.12
CA MET A 1 11.41 -12.86 0.51
C MET A 1 10.50 -12.48 1.66
N VAL A 2 9.74 -11.41 1.51
CA VAL A 2 8.85 -10.84 2.52
C VAL A 2 7.42 -11.04 2.03
N LYS A 3 6.55 -11.65 2.83
CA LYS A 3 5.16 -11.91 2.46
C LYS A 3 4.31 -10.66 2.66
N VAL A 4 3.46 -10.36 1.68
CA VAL A 4 2.46 -9.30 1.76
C VAL A 4 1.10 -9.87 1.39
N THR A 5 0.10 -9.61 2.21
CA THR A 5 -1.30 -9.99 1.99
C THR A 5 -2.13 -8.77 1.64
N TYR A 6 -2.75 -8.80 0.47
CA TYR A 6 -3.67 -7.78 -0.02
C TYR A 6 -5.10 -8.26 0.22
N ILE A 7 -5.90 -7.43 0.89
CA ILE A 7 -7.32 -7.64 1.07
C ILE A 7 -8.05 -6.75 0.06
N SER A 8 -8.75 -7.37 -0.89
CA SER A 8 -9.55 -6.65 -1.87
C SER A 8 -10.77 -5.97 -1.23
N THR A 9 -11.49 -5.15 -2.00
CA THR A 9 -12.72 -4.48 -1.58
C THR A 9 -13.86 -5.47 -1.26
N THR A 10 -13.80 -6.70 -1.79
CA THR A 10 -14.74 -7.79 -1.49
C THR A 10 -14.32 -8.63 -0.28
N GLY A 11 -13.16 -8.35 0.31
CA GLY A 11 -12.58 -9.09 1.44
C GLY A 11 -11.76 -10.32 1.06
N GLU A 12 -11.58 -10.59 -0.24
CA GLU A 12 -10.69 -11.65 -0.72
C GLU A 12 -9.24 -11.34 -0.36
N LYS A 13 -8.49 -12.36 0.07
CA LYS A 13 -7.11 -12.22 0.50
C LYS A 13 -6.16 -12.90 -0.48
N THR A 14 -5.21 -12.15 -0.99
CA THR A 14 -4.14 -12.67 -1.86
C THR A 14 -2.80 -12.39 -1.23
N THR A 15 -2.02 -13.44 -0.95
CA THR A 15 -0.67 -13.32 -0.40
C THR A 15 0.36 -13.58 -1.49
N VAL A 16 1.34 -12.68 -1.59
CA VAL A 16 2.45 -12.77 -2.56
C VAL A 16 3.77 -12.49 -1.85
N GLU A 17 4.88 -12.73 -2.55
CA GLU A 17 6.23 -12.51 -2.02
C GLU A 17 6.93 -11.37 -2.77
N GLY A 18 7.49 -10.43 -2.00
CA GLY A 18 8.36 -9.37 -2.51
C GLY A 18 9.79 -9.49 -2.00
N LYS A 19 10.72 -8.77 -2.61
CA LYS A 19 12.10 -8.65 -2.12
C LYS A 19 12.21 -7.46 -1.18
N ALA A 20 13.15 -7.53 -0.23
CA ALA A 20 13.47 -6.38 0.58
C ALA A 20 13.90 -5.20 -0.32
N GLY A 21 13.36 -4.01 -0.04
CA GLY A 21 13.54 -2.80 -0.84
C GLY A 21 12.46 -2.57 -1.91
N ASP A 22 11.73 -3.60 -2.34
CA ASP A 22 10.55 -3.41 -3.19
C ASP A 22 9.50 -2.59 -2.42
N SER A 23 8.69 -1.81 -3.14
CA SER A 23 7.54 -1.18 -2.50
C SER A 23 6.36 -2.16 -2.43
N VAL A 24 5.46 -1.93 -1.46
CA VAL A 24 4.20 -2.67 -1.38
C VAL A 24 3.37 -2.49 -2.65
N MET A 25 3.38 -1.29 -3.24
CA MET A 25 2.73 -1.04 -4.54
C MET A 25 3.36 -1.87 -5.66
N GLN A 26 4.69 -1.85 -5.79
CA GLN A 26 5.39 -2.58 -6.86
C GLN A 26 5.09 -4.08 -6.77
N THR A 27 5.10 -4.63 -5.56
CA THR A 27 4.79 -6.04 -5.31
C THR A 27 3.35 -6.38 -5.75
N ALA A 28 2.40 -5.47 -5.54
CA ALA A 28 1.02 -5.63 -5.98
C ALA A 28 0.91 -5.62 -7.51
N VAL A 29 1.50 -4.63 -8.17
CA VAL A 29 1.45 -4.47 -9.63
C VAL A 29 2.12 -5.65 -10.33
N ASP A 30 3.29 -6.08 -9.87
CA ASP A 30 4.04 -7.20 -10.47
C ASP A 30 3.29 -8.54 -10.38
N HIS A 31 2.41 -8.68 -9.39
CA HIS A 31 1.60 -9.89 -9.17
C HIS A 31 0.14 -9.74 -9.63
N GLY A 32 -0.23 -8.62 -10.26
CA GLY A 32 -1.58 -8.40 -10.78
C GLY A 32 -2.65 -8.29 -9.67
N ILE A 33 -2.33 -7.66 -8.55
CA ILE A 33 -3.31 -7.33 -7.51
C ILE A 33 -4.23 -6.21 -8.01
N ASP A 34 -5.51 -6.52 -8.14
CA ASP A 34 -6.53 -5.56 -8.57
C ASP A 34 -6.73 -4.41 -7.55
N GLY A 35 -7.05 -3.22 -8.06
CA GLY A 35 -7.38 -2.05 -7.24
C GLY A 35 -6.18 -1.25 -6.71
N ILE A 36 -4.94 -1.65 -7.04
CA ILE A 36 -3.74 -0.82 -6.84
C ILE A 36 -3.20 -0.46 -8.24
N VAL A 37 -3.41 0.78 -8.68
CA VAL A 37 -3.08 1.22 -10.04
C VAL A 37 -1.61 1.65 -10.13
N GLY A 38 -1.14 2.47 -9.18
CA GLY A 38 0.25 2.93 -9.15
C GLY A 38 0.66 3.79 -10.35
N GLU A 39 -0.24 4.66 -10.82
CA GLU A 39 -0.13 5.41 -12.10
C GLU A 39 1.21 6.16 -12.28
N CYS A 40 1.72 6.82 -11.23
CA CYS A 40 2.98 7.56 -11.32
C CYS A 40 4.25 6.69 -11.18
N GLY A 41 4.11 5.36 -11.13
CA GLY A 41 5.22 4.42 -10.95
C GLY A 41 5.92 4.53 -9.59
N GLY A 42 5.25 5.09 -8.57
CA GLY A 42 5.82 5.28 -7.23
C GLY A 42 6.64 6.55 -7.03
N SER A 43 6.49 7.54 -7.92
CA SER A 43 7.18 8.84 -7.86
C SER A 43 6.57 9.84 -6.87
N MET A 44 5.64 9.41 -6.00
CA MET A 44 4.90 10.27 -5.06
C MET A 44 4.21 11.45 -5.76
N ALA A 45 3.57 11.18 -6.90
CA ALA A 45 2.91 12.19 -7.74
C ALA A 45 1.44 11.85 -8.07
N CYS A 46 0.88 10.82 -7.44
CA CYS A 46 -0.53 10.44 -7.54
C CYS A 46 -0.98 9.81 -6.21
N ALA A 47 -2.28 9.57 -6.06
CA ALA A 47 -2.87 8.86 -4.93
C ALA A 47 -3.34 7.43 -5.25
N THR A 48 -3.12 6.95 -6.48
CA THR A 48 -3.73 5.71 -7.02
C THR A 48 -3.11 4.38 -6.53
N CYS A 49 -2.40 4.42 -5.40
CA CYS A 49 -1.85 3.26 -4.72
C CYS A 49 -2.24 3.24 -3.23
N HIS A 50 -3.35 3.88 -2.91
CA HIS A 50 -3.85 4.06 -1.56
C HIS A 50 -4.29 2.72 -0.96
N VAL A 51 -3.76 2.40 0.21
CA VAL A 51 -4.13 1.23 1.00
C VAL A 51 -4.36 1.60 2.47
N PHE A 52 -5.08 0.75 3.19
CA PHE A 52 -5.17 0.78 4.64
C PHE A 52 -4.27 -0.30 5.22
N VAL A 53 -3.30 0.10 6.04
CA VAL A 53 -2.36 -0.82 6.68
C VAL A 53 -3.00 -1.44 7.92
N ASP A 54 -2.82 -2.75 8.14
CA ASP A 54 -3.24 -3.40 9.37
C ASP A 54 -2.53 -2.78 10.59
N GLU A 55 -3.27 -2.51 11.66
CA GLU A 55 -2.76 -1.80 12.85
C GLU A 55 -1.53 -2.48 13.46
N ALA A 56 -1.42 -3.82 13.38
CA ALA A 56 -0.29 -4.56 13.90
C ALA A 56 1.03 -4.22 13.19
N PHE A 57 0.97 -3.71 11.96
CA PHE A 57 2.14 -3.35 11.15
C PHE A 57 2.35 -1.84 11.01
N LEU A 58 1.40 -1.02 11.46
CA LEU A 58 1.42 0.42 11.20
C LEU A 58 2.74 1.07 11.65
N ALA A 59 3.21 0.74 12.85
CA ALA A 59 4.48 1.22 13.37
C ALA A 59 5.70 0.77 12.54
N ALA A 60 5.67 -0.45 11.99
CA ALA A 60 6.74 -0.98 11.16
C ALA A 60 6.78 -0.35 9.76
N THR A 61 5.66 0.20 9.27
CA THR A 61 5.62 0.91 7.98
C THR A 61 6.20 2.33 8.04
N GLY A 62 6.51 2.83 9.25
CA GLY A 62 6.90 4.21 9.49
C GLY A 62 5.71 5.18 9.39
N GLU A 63 6.01 6.46 9.57
CA GLU A 63 5.01 7.54 9.49
C GLU A 63 4.84 8.05 8.05
N LYS A 64 3.69 8.68 7.79
CA LYS A 64 3.49 9.42 6.54
C LYS A 64 4.41 10.64 6.55
N SER A 65 4.99 10.98 5.40
CA SER A 65 5.62 12.28 5.23
C SER A 65 4.57 13.35 4.90
N ASP A 66 4.87 14.63 5.12
CA ASP A 66 3.99 15.73 4.74
C ASP A 66 3.56 15.67 3.26
N SER A 67 4.45 15.21 2.37
CA SER A 67 4.14 15.03 0.95
C SER A 67 3.19 13.85 0.72
N GLU A 68 3.33 12.77 1.48
CA GLU A 68 2.41 11.63 1.44
C GLU A 68 1.02 12.04 1.95
N GLU A 69 0.95 12.82 3.03
CA GLU A 69 -0.31 13.34 3.57
C GLU A 69 -1.02 14.24 2.57
N ALA A 70 -0.31 15.21 1.99
CA ALA A 70 -0.87 16.11 0.97
C ALA A 70 -1.36 15.36 -0.28
N MET A 71 -0.71 14.27 -0.68
CA MET A 71 -1.19 13.44 -1.78
C MET A 71 -2.44 12.64 -1.39
N LEU A 72 -2.50 12.12 -0.16
CA LEU A 72 -3.68 11.38 0.32
C LEU A 72 -4.92 12.27 0.44
N GLU A 73 -4.77 13.57 0.72
CA GLU A 73 -5.90 14.53 0.72
C GLU A 73 -6.65 14.56 -0.62
N GLY A 74 -5.97 14.24 -1.73
CA GLY A 74 -6.55 14.14 -3.06
C GLY A 74 -6.98 12.72 -3.47
N ALA A 75 -6.96 11.74 -2.56
CA ALA A 75 -7.37 10.38 -2.86
C ALA A 75 -8.88 10.30 -3.18
N ALA A 76 -9.26 9.39 -4.08
CA ALA A 76 -10.67 9.16 -4.42
C ALA A 76 -11.46 8.54 -3.25
N SER A 77 -10.81 7.68 -2.47
CA SER A 77 -11.37 7.08 -1.25
C SER A 77 -11.10 7.90 0.00
N ASP A 78 -11.96 7.73 1.02
CA ASP A 78 -11.77 8.34 2.34
C ASP A 78 -10.41 7.99 2.96
N VAL A 79 -9.73 9.01 3.48
CA VAL A 79 -8.47 8.86 4.22
C VAL A 79 -8.75 8.50 5.68
N ARG A 80 -8.08 7.46 6.16
CA ARG A 80 -8.15 6.95 7.53
C ARG A 80 -6.79 7.11 8.22
N PRO A 81 -6.69 7.01 9.56
CA PRO A 81 -5.42 7.10 10.26
C PRO A 81 -4.36 6.11 9.77
N ASN A 82 -4.79 4.92 9.37
CA ASN A 82 -3.95 3.85 8.80
C ASN A 82 -3.83 3.89 7.27
N SER A 83 -4.32 4.95 6.61
CA SER A 83 -4.07 5.17 5.18
C SER A 83 -2.58 5.40 4.93
N ARG A 84 -2.08 4.78 3.88
CA ARG A 84 -0.74 4.98 3.31
C ARG A 84 -0.78 4.91 1.79
N LEU A 85 0.15 5.58 1.13
CA LEU A 85 0.49 5.31 -0.25
C LEU A 85 1.44 4.11 -0.27
N SER A 86 0.96 2.96 -0.75
CA SER A 86 1.73 1.71 -0.71
C SER A 86 3.07 1.77 -1.47
N CYS A 87 3.25 2.74 -2.37
CA CYS A 87 4.55 2.96 -3.03
C CYS A 87 5.62 3.54 -2.10
N GLN A 88 5.22 4.16 -0.98
CA GLN A 88 6.12 4.73 0.03
C GLN A 88 6.48 3.73 1.14
N ILE A 89 5.84 2.55 1.16
CA ILE A 89 6.17 1.48 2.11
C ILE A 89 7.19 0.54 1.46
N ARG A 90 8.41 0.51 1.99
CA ARG A 90 9.48 -0.38 1.53
C ARG A 90 9.50 -1.67 2.33
N LEU A 91 9.49 -2.80 1.64
CA LEU A 91 9.54 -4.11 2.26
C LEU A 91 10.88 -4.31 3.00
N SER A 92 10.78 -4.85 4.20
CA SER A 92 11.89 -5.25 5.05
C SER A 92 11.48 -6.49 5.85
N ASP A 93 12.43 -7.13 6.54
CA ASP A 93 12.13 -8.31 7.36
C ASP A 93 11.12 -8.01 8.49
N ALA A 94 11.05 -6.76 8.94
CA ALA A 94 10.06 -6.32 9.94
C ALA A 94 8.62 -6.28 9.41
N LEU A 95 8.44 -6.38 8.09
CA LEU A 95 7.14 -6.39 7.41
C LEU A 95 6.78 -7.79 6.88
N ASP A 96 7.47 -8.85 7.31
CA ASP A 96 7.10 -10.20 6.88
C ASP A 96 5.71 -10.58 7.43
N GLY A 97 4.80 -10.87 6.50
CA GLY A 97 3.39 -11.11 6.81
C GLY A 97 2.52 -9.85 6.82
N LEU A 98 3.03 -8.70 6.35
CA LEU A 98 2.29 -7.45 6.24
C LEU A 98 0.91 -7.67 5.60
N VAL A 99 -0.12 -7.08 6.20
CA VAL A 99 -1.49 -7.08 5.66
C VAL A 99 -1.89 -5.66 5.32
N VAL A 100 -2.41 -5.48 4.11
CA VAL A 100 -2.98 -4.20 3.65
C VAL A 100 -4.34 -4.45 3.00
N GLN A 101 -5.29 -3.55 3.23
CA GLN A 101 -6.56 -3.52 2.53
C GLN A 101 -6.51 -2.47 1.41
N VAL A 102 -6.95 -2.86 0.22
CA VAL A 102 -7.03 -1.97 -0.94
C VAL A 102 -8.17 -0.96 -0.71
N ALA A 103 -7.93 0.32 -1.01
CA ALA A 103 -8.96 1.34 -0.96
C ALA A 103 -10.09 1.06 -1.98
N GLU A 104 -11.30 1.56 -1.73
CA GLU A 104 -12.49 1.22 -2.52
C GLU A 104 -12.42 1.72 -3.97
N GLU A 105 -11.84 2.91 -4.14
CA GLU A 105 -11.66 3.61 -5.41
C GLU A 105 -10.29 4.32 -5.43
N GLN A 106 -9.60 4.26 -6.57
CA GLN A 106 -8.30 4.92 -6.77
C GLN A 106 -8.37 6.10 -7.74
N MET A 107 -9.42 6.21 -8.55
CA MET A 107 -9.63 7.21 -9.61
C MET A 107 -11.12 7.43 -9.82
#